data_AF-A0A9W7B4S1-F1
#
_entry.id   AF-A0A9W7B4S1-F1
#
_cell.length_a   1.000
_cell.length_b   1.000
_cell.length_c   1.000
_cell.angle_alpha   90.00
_cell.angle_beta   90.00
_cell.angle_gamma   90.00
#
_symmetry.space_group_name_H-M   'P 1'
#
loop_
_entity.id
_entity.type
_entity.pdbx_description
1 polymer ?
#
loop_
_entity_poly.entity_id
_entity_poly.type
_entity_poly.pdbx_seq_one_letter_code
_entity_poly.pdbx_strand_id
1 'polypeptide(L)'
;MSAFATSQPVTGPVTLTSEELSACSEVAKKLRQQGLELNQLCPRCIAITTINKKLRVDDAVDQYKLFMKAIAEFNINSFDDIYAGFVDFDTVIAPRLNSYNVCGLDSQQRQIFWINGKNPVQVSQEVAAVRAGWFWFCAIHSDNVSLRQGVTFVIDVSSNNSKVGNEKKMQKTWQSYPLRPQRILIMGASYLKRLFINGVVSFASLFSKNKVLERIRFATVEDVVKECGRENVPEYICKGVGKGGDPSAWVKMRFDNFPEPKLW
;
A
#
# COMPACT_ATOMS: atom_id res chain seq x y z
N MET A 1 -1.74 21.51 -25.08
CA MET A 1 -2.57 20.68 -24.18
C MET A 1 -2.47 19.24 -24.68
N SER A 2 -1.63 18.44 -24.03
CA SER A 2 -1.44 17.02 -24.40
C SER A 2 -2.60 16.21 -23.80
N ALA A 3 -3.38 15.56 -24.66
CA ALA A 3 -4.40 14.61 -24.24
C ALA A 3 -3.68 13.39 -23.64
N PHE A 4 -3.80 13.22 -22.32
CA PHE A 4 -3.34 12.02 -21.64
C PHE A 4 -4.13 10.83 -22.18
N ALA A 5 -3.48 10.00 -23.00
CA ALA A 5 -4.02 8.72 -23.44
C ALA A 5 -4.09 7.77 -22.22
N THR A 6 -5.19 7.80 -21.49
CA THR A 6 -5.52 6.80 -20.47
C THR A 6 -6.06 5.55 -21.16
N SER A 7 -5.22 4.82 -21.90
CA SER A 7 -5.61 3.57 -22.54
C SER A 7 -4.98 2.37 -21.82
N GLN A 8 -5.54 2.03 -20.66
CA GLN A 8 -5.46 0.67 -20.11
C GLN A 8 -6.84 0.34 -19.55
N PRO A 9 -7.38 -0.87 -19.78
CA PRO A 9 -8.68 -1.24 -19.27
C PRO A 9 -8.58 -1.20 -17.76
N VAL A 10 -9.37 -0.32 -17.14
CA VAL A 10 -9.82 -0.56 -15.78
C VAL A 10 -10.50 -1.91 -15.89
N THR A 11 -9.84 -3.01 -15.46
CA THR A 11 -10.59 -4.21 -15.11
C THR A 11 -11.65 -3.67 -14.16
N GLY A 12 -12.92 -3.73 -14.56
CA GLY A 12 -13.99 -2.96 -13.95
C GLY A 12 -14.01 -3.06 -12.41
N PRO A 13 -14.87 -2.28 -11.75
CA PRO A 13 -14.93 -2.24 -10.28
C PRO A 13 -14.83 -3.64 -9.69
N VAL A 14 -14.08 -3.75 -8.59
CA VAL A 14 -13.84 -5.04 -7.93
C VAL A 14 -15.19 -5.72 -7.71
N THR A 15 -15.30 -6.98 -8.12
CA THR A 15 -16.50 -7.79 -7.87
C THR A 15 -16.10 -8.95 -6.98
N LEU A 16 -16.77 -9.09 -5.84
CA LEU A 16 -16.51 -10.16 -4.88
C LEU A 16 -17.34 -11.38 -5.24
N THR A 17 -16.72 -12.56 -5.20
CA THR A 17 -17.39 -13.85 -5.32
C THR A 17 -18.17 -14.18 -4.05
N SER A 18 -19.11 -15.12 -4.15
CA SER A 18 -19.86 -15.60 -2.97
C SER A 18 -18.94 -16.20 -1.89
N GLU A 19 -17.87 -16.88 -2.30
CA GLU A 19 -16.86 -17.43 -1.39
C GLU A 19 -16.10 -16.30 -0.66
N GLU A 20 -15.66 -15.28 -1.39
CA GLU A 20 -15.00 -14.10 -0.82
C GLU A 20 -15.91 -13.37 0.17
N LEU A 21 -17.18 -13.17 -0.19
CA LEU A 21 -18.18 -12.54 0.69
C LEU A 21 -18.39 -13.35 1.96
N SER A 22 -18.52 -14.68 1.84
CA SER A 22 -18.67 -15.58 3.00
C SER A 22 -17.47 -15.45 3.95
N ALA A 23 -16.25 -15.51 3.41
CA ALA A 23 -15.04 -15.36 4.22
C ALA A 23 -14.94 -13.98 4.89
N CYS A 24 -15.31 -12.91 4.19
CA CYS A 24 -15.32 -11.55 4.76
C CYS A 24 -16.31 -11.42 5.93
N SER A 25 -17.50 -12.00 5.79
CA SER A 25 -18.51 -12.02 6.85
C SER A 25 -18.04 -12.82 8.08
N GLU A 26 -17.35 -13.93 7.86
CA GLU A 26 -16.75 -14.70 8.97
C GLU A 26 -15.65 -13.92 9.69
N VAL A 27 -14.78 -13.21 8.96
CA VAL A 27 -13.77 -12.32 9.55
C VAL A 27 -14.45 -11.21 10.36
N ALA A 28 -15.45 -10.54 9.81
CA ALA A 28 -16.20 -9.49 10.51
C ALA A 28 -16.85 -10.01 11.80
N LYS A 29 -17.50 -11.18 11.72
CA LYS A 29 -18.10 -11.85 12.88
C LYS A 29 -17.07 -12.15 13.97
N LYS A 30 -15.92 -12.73 13.60
CA LYS A 30 -14.84 -13.04 14.57
C LYS A 30 -14.26 -11.78 15.20
N LEU A 31 -14.02 -10.72 14.42
CA LEU A 31 -13.52 -9.44 14.97
C LEU A 31 -14.49 -8.87 16.01
N ARG A 32 -15.81 -8.90 15.74
CA ARG A 32 -16.84 -8.49 16.71
C ARG A 32 -16.86 -9.35 17.97
N GLN A 33 -16.77 -10.67 17.81
CA GLN A 33 -16.69 -11.61 18.95
C GLN A 33 -15.43 -11.39 19.80
N GLN A 34 -14.36 -10.83 19.23
CA GLN A 34 -13.14 -10.45 19.93
C GLN A 34 -13.17 -9.02 20.49
N GLY A 35 -14.33 -8.35 20.47
CA GLY A 35 -14.54 -7.06 21.13
C GLY A 35 -14.14 -5.83 20.31
N LEU A 36 -14.00 -5.93 18.98
CA LEU A 36 -13.89 -4.73 18.15
C LEU A 36 -15.27 -4.09 17.97
N GLU A 37 -15.32 -2.77 18.19
CA GLU A 37 -16.52 -1.94 18.01
C GLU A 37 -16.81 -1.68 16.52
N LEU A 38 -18.05 -1.32 16.19
CA LEU A 38 -18.47 -1.13 14.78
C LEU A 38 -17.65 -0.07 14.04
N ASN A 39 -17.29 1.04 14.70
CA ASN A 39 -16.46 2.10 14.11
C ASN A 39 -14.99 1.67 13.90
N GLN A 40 -14.56 0.57 14.51
CA GLN A 40 -13.26 -0.05 14.27
C GLN A 40 -13.28 -1.04 13.12
N LEU A 41 -14.46 -1.34 12.58
CA LEU A 41 -14.64 -2.27 11.47
C LEU A 41 -14.87 -1.50 10.17
N CYS A 42 -14.02 -1.74 9.19
CA CYS A 42 -14.17 -1.19 7.85
C CYS A 42 -14.38 -2.32 6.84
N PRO A 43 -15.55 -2.39 6.17
CA PRO A 43 -15.83 -3.44 5.19
C PRO A 43 -14.77 -3.54 4.09
N ARG A 44 -14.30 -2.39 3.57
CA ARG A 44 -13.22 -2.32 2.59
C ARG A 44 -11.92 -2.92 3.11
N CYS A 45 -11.52 -2.58 4.33
CA CYS A 45 -10.32 -3.13 4.95
C CYS A 45 -10.42 -4.64 5.19
N ILE A 46 -11.57 -5.11 5.68
CA ILE A 46 -11.84 -6.53 5.91
C ILE A 46 -11.75 -7.29 4.58
N ALA A 47 -12.37 -6.78 3.52
CA ALA A 47 -12.33 -7.42 2.20
C ALA A 47 -10.92 -7.54 1.64
N ILE A 48 -10.16 -6.43 1.60
CA ILE A 48 -8.79 -6.44 1.09
C ILE A 48 -7.92 -7.39 1.93
N THR A 49 -8.05 -7.35 3.26
CA THR A 49 -7.28 -8.22 4.16
C THR A 49 -7.59 -9.69 3.91
N THR A 50 -8.87 -10.04 3.86
CA THR A 50 -9.35 -11.41 3.66
C THR A 50 -8.85 -12.00 2.35
N ILE A 51 -8.95 -11.23 1.26
CA ILE A 51 -8.52 -11.68 -0.07
C ILE A 51 -6.99 -11.75 -0.16
N ASN A 52 -6.26 -10.79 0.38
CA ASN A 52 -4.79 -10.84 0.43
C ASN A 52 -4.26 -12.01 1.27
N LYS A 53 -5.02 -12.46 2.28
CA LYS A 53 -4.76 -13.68 3.05
C LYS A 53 -5.32 -14.95 2.43
N LYS A 54 -5.82 -14.90 1.19
CA LYS A 54 -6.36 -16.05 0.45
C LYS A 54 -7.50 -16.74 1.20
N LEU A 55 -8.42 -15.93 1.76
CA LEU A 55 -9.62 -16.37 2.47
C LEU A 55 -9.36 -17.16 3.75
N ARG A 56 -8.12 -17.14 4.25
CA ARG A 56 -7.76 -17.72 5.54
C ARG A 56 -8.24 -16.78 6.64
N VAL A 57 -9.41 -17.09 7.19
CA VAL A 57 -10.13 -16.25 8.14
C VAL A 57 -9.25 -15.85 9.33
N ASP A 58 -8.56 -16.80 9.98
CA ASP A 58 -7.74 -16.49 11.16
C ASP A 58 -6.51 -15.63 10.82
N ASP A 59 -5.80 -15.96 9.74
CA ASP A 59 -4.68 -15.14 9.23
C ASP A 59 -5.12 -13.69 8.90
N ALA A 60 -6.38 -13.52 8.45
CA ALA A 60 -6.97 -12.23 8.14
C ALA A 60 -7.36 -11.45 9.40
N VAL A 61 -7.97 -12.11 10.39
CA VAL A 61 -8.30 -11.52 11.71
C VAL A 61 -7.02 -11.02 12.39
N ASP A 62 -5.97 -11.83 12.44
CA ASP A 62 -4.70 -11.45 13.07
C ASP A 62 -4.04 -10.26 12.39
N GLN A 63 -4.03 -10.25 11.05
CA GLN A 63 -3.48 -9.13 10.29
C GLN A 63 -4.29 -7.84 10.47
N TYR A 64 -5.62 -7.95 10.51
CA TYR A 64 -6.49 -6.80 10.74
C TYR A 64 -6.21 -6.15 12.10
N LYS A 65 -6.12 -6.97 13.15
CA LYS A 65 -5.79 -6.51 14.50
C LYS A 65 -4.39 -5.91 14.58
N LEU A 66 -3.42 -6.48 13.85
CA LEU A 66 -2.07 -5.92 13.76
C LEU A 66 -2.09 -4.51 13.14
N PHE A 67 -2.88 -4.31 12.09
CA PHE A 67 -3.08 -2.99 11.49
C PHE A 67 -3.72 -2.01 12.48
N MET A 68 -4.84 -2.38 13.12
CA MET A 68 -5.51 -1.54 14.11
C MET A 68 -4.59 -1.15 15.27
N LYS A 69 -3.80 -2.10 15.78
CA LYS A 69 -2.81 -1.84 16.83
C LYS A 69 -1.72 -0.85 16.38
N ALA A 70 -1.29 -0.93 15.12
CA ALA A 70 -0.24 -0.06 14.60
C ALA A 70 -0.74 1.39 14.40
N ILE A 71 -1.95 1.58 13.86
CA ILE A 71 -2.51 2.93 13.68
C ILE A 71 -2.89 3.60 15.01
N ALA A 72 -3.23 2.81 16.04
CA ALA A 72 -3.48 3.33 17.40
C ALA A 72 -2.26 4.04 18.01
N GLU A 73 -1.03 3.71 17.58
CA GLU A 73 0.20 4.43 18.00
C GLU A 73 0.23 5.90 17.54
N PHE A 74 -0.69 6.30 16.65
CA PHE A 74 -0.86 7.66 16.14
C PHE A 74 -2.15 8.30 16.67
N ASN A 75 -2.75 7.72 17.71
CA ASN A 75 -4.06 8.12 18.25
C ASN A 75 -5.20 8.00 17.21
N ILE A 76 -5.08 7.06 16.27
CA ILE A 76 -6.13 6.68 15.32
C ILE A 76 -6.75 5.38 15.84
N ASN A 77 -7.93 5.45 16.45
CA ASN A 77 -8.54 4.33 17.17
C ASN A 77 -9.69 3.66 16.39
N SER A 78 -10.16 4.31 15.34
CA SER A 78 -11.30 3.90 14.51
C SER A 78 -11.09 4.24 13.03
N PHE A 79 -11.94 3.72 12.16
CA PHE A 79 -11.99 4.16 10.77
C PHE A 79 -12.67 5.52 10.61
N ASP A 80 -13.50 5.94 11.57
CA ASP A 80 -14.02 7.32 11.62
C ASP A 80 -12.86 8.31 11.74
N ASP A 81 -11.84 8.00 12.56
CA ASP A 81 -10.63 8.82 12.66
C ASP A 81 -9.82 8.84 11.36
N ILE A 82 -9.83 7.75 10.59
CA ILE A 82 -9.17 7.69 9.28
C ILE A 82 -9.93 8.55 8.27
N TYR A 83 -11.25 8.39 8.20
CA TYR A 83 -12.12 9.06 7.25
C TYR A 83 -12.40 10.53 7.59
N ALA A 84 -12.21 10.95 8.83
CA ALA A 84 -12.24 12.37 9.20
C ALA A 84 -11.29 13.20 8.32
N GLY A 85 -10.14 12.64 7.92
CA GLY A 85 -9.21 13.30 7.00
C GLY A 85 -9.67 13.33 5.54
N PHE A 86 -10.66 12.53 5.15
CA PHE A 86 -11.22 12.58 3.79
C PHE A 86 -12.10 13.82 3.58
N VAL A 87 -12.67 14.37 4.65
CA VAL A 87 -13.38 15.67 4.62
C VAL A 87 -12.41 16.79 4.19
N ASP A 88 -11.19 16.75 4.71
CA ASP A 88 -10.11 17.68 4.41
C ASP A 88 -9.06 17.09 3.45
N PHE A 89 -9.52 16.31 2.46
CA PHE A 89 -8.61 15.53 1.60
C PHE A 89 -7.55 16.41 0.95
N ASP A 90 -7.94 17.54 0.37
CA ASP A 90 -7.03 18.38 -0.42
C ASP A 90 -6.00 19.13 0.43
N THR A 91 -6.30 19.40 1.69
CA THR A 91 -5.43 20.17 2.60
C THR A 91 -4.58 19.28 3.52
N VAL A 92 -5.11 18.11 3.92
CA VAL A 92 -4.43 17.21 4.89
C VAL A 92 -3.82 15.99 4.19
N ILE A 93 -4.55 15.35 3.27
CA ILE A 93 -4.18 14.06 2.68
C ILE A 93 -3.36 14.23 1.41
N ALA A 94 -3.84 15.01 0.45
CA ALA A 94 -3.21 15.24 -0.84
C ALA A 94 -1.73 15.65 -0.74
N PRO A 95 -1.31 16.57 0.15
CA PRO A 95 0.10 16.94 0.27
C PRO A 95 1.00 15.78 0.71
N ARG A 96 0.45 14.76 1.35
CA ARG A 96 1.21 13.57 1.81
C ARG A 96 1.29 12.48 0.74
N LEU A 97 0.36 12.47 -0.23
CA LEU A 97 0.37 11.53 -1.35
C LEU A 97 1.56 11.72 -2.30
N ASN A 98 2.26 12.86 -2.23
CA ASN A 98 3.52 13.11 -2.93
C ASN A 98 4.67 12.15 -2.54
N SER A 99 4.48 11.35 -1.48
CA SER A 99 5.38 10.25 -1.11
C SER A 99 5.21 9.03 -2.02
N TYR A 100 4.20 9.03 -2.88
CA TYR A 100 3.90 7.95 -3.83
C TYR A 100 3.96 8.48 -5.26
N ASN A 101 4.15 7.59 -6.23
CA ASN A 101 4.01 7.93 -7.65
C ASN A 101 2.91 7.09 -8.28
N VAL A 102 2.06 7.76 -9.06
CA VAL A 102 1.10 7.07 -9.93
C VAL A 102 1.88 6.34 -11.01
N CYS A 103 1.77 5.02 -11.00
CA CYS A 103 2.45 4.13 -11.91
C CYS A 103 1.45 3.35 -12.75
N GLY A 104 1.96 2.56 -13.68
CA GLY A 104 1.17 1.62 -14.47
C GLY A 104 1.11 0.24 -13.84
N LEU A 105 1.02 -0.74 -14.72
CA LEU A 105 1.00 -2.15 -14.35
C LEU A 105 2.38 -2.76 -14.59
N ASP A 106 2.72 -3.80 -13.83
CA ASP A 106 3.90 -4.61 -14.13
C ASP A 106 3.64 -5.62 -15.25
N SER A 107 4.65 -6.42 -15.59
CA SER A 107 4.54 -7.47 -16.62
C SER A 107 3.48 -8.54 -16.35
N GLN A 108 2.91 -8.60 -15.14
CA GLN A 108 1.83 -9.51 -14.74
C GLN A 108 0.51 -8.78 -14.52
N GLN A 109 0.37 -7.56 -15.04
CA GLN A 109 -0.84 -6.74 -14.97
C GLN A 109 -1.23 -6.32 -13.54
N ARG A 110 -0.30 -6.34 -12.60
CA ARG A 110 -0.53 -5.87 -11.22
C ARG A 110 -0.15 -4.42 -11.08
N GLN A 111 -0.82 -3.68 -10.21
CA GLN A 111 -0.42 -2.31 -9.88
C GLN A 111 1.00 -2.27 -9.30
N ILE A 112 1.71 -1.20 -9.67
CA ILE A 112 3.01 -0.86 -9.10
C ILE A 112 2.81 0.10 -7.94
N PHE A 113 3.09 -0.35 -6.72
CA PHE A 113 3.11 0.47 -5.52
C PHE A 113 4.48 1.14 -5.40
N TRP A 114 4.59 2.35 -5.96
CA TRP A 114 5.84 3.12 -5.93
C TRP A 114 5.89 4.08 -4.75
N ILE A 115 6.89 3.90 -3.88
CA ILE A 115 7.18 4.76 -2.73
C ILE A 115 8.45 5.57 -3.05
N ASN A 116 8.35 6.88 -2.86
CA ASN A 116 9.42 7.83 -3.06
C ASN A 116 9.96 8.31 -1.70
N GLY A 117 11.23 8.01 -1.41
CA GLY A 117 11.90 8.39 -0.17
C GLY A 117 12.29 9.86 -0.06
N LYS A 118 11.96 10.73 -1.02
CA LYS A 118 12.42 12.14 -1.06
C LYS A 118 12.09 12.94 0.21
N ASN A 119 10.93 12.71 0.82
CA ASN A 119 10.42 13.54 1.90
C ASN A 119 10.19 12.70 3.16
N PRO A 120 11.10 12.71 4.15
CA PRO A 120 10.85 12.00 5.39
C PRO A 120 9.68 12.63 6.14
N VAL A 121 8.83 11.77 6.72
CA VAL A 121 7.62 12.18 7.43
C VAL A 121 8.00 12.82 8.76
N GLN A 122 7.76 14.13 8.90
CA GLN A 122 7.96 14.83 10.17
C GLN A 122 7.00 14.29 11.24
N VAL A 123 7.39 14.33 12.51
CA VAL A 123 6.56 13.83 13.63
C VAL A 123 5.16 14.49 13.63
N SER A 124 5.09 15.79 13.35
CA SER A 124 3.83 16.54 13.25
C SER A 124 2.93 16.11 12.08
N GLN A 125 3.46 15.34 11.12
CA GLN A 125 2.78 14.93 9.90
C GLN A 125 2.40 13.44 9.90
N GLU A 126 2.70 12.70 10.97
CA GLU A 126 2.52 11.26 11.02
C GLU A 126 1.07 10.83 10.80
N VAL A 127 0.11 11.46 11.48
CA VAL A 127 -1.32 11.14 11.35
C VAL A 127 -1.78 11.32 9.90
N ALA A 128 -1.44 12.45 9.29
CA ALA A 128 -1.76 12.73 7.90
C ALA A 128 -1.10 11.73 6.94
N ALA A 129 0.15 11.33 7.21
CA ALA A 129 0.86 10.33 6.42
C ALA A 129 0.20 8.95 6.53
N VAL A 130 -0.17 8.50 7.73
CA VAL A 130 -0.87 7.22 7.94
C VAL A 130 -2.21 7.19 7.22
N ARG A 131 -3.00 8.27 7.33
CA ARG A 131 -4.26 8.42 6.57
C ARG A 131 -4.02 8.38 5.06
N ALA A 132 -3.05 9.12 4.55
CA ALA A 132 -2.71 9.12 3.13
C ALA A 132 -2.26 7.74 2.64
N GLY A 133 -1.44 7.03 3.43
CA GLY A 133 -1.05 5.66 3.14
C GLY A 133 -2.23 4.69 3.12
N TRP A 134 -3.25 4.90 3.96
CA TRP A 134 -4.50 4.14 3.92
C TRP A 134 -5.29 4.36 2.62
N PHE A 135 -5.48 5.61 2.20
CA PHE A 135 -6.20 5.90 0.96
C PHE A 135 -5.45 5.38 -0.27
N TRP A 136 -4.13 5.53 -0.30
CA TRP A 136 -3.30 4.95 -1.34
C TRP A 136 -3.38 3.42 -1.36
N PHE A 137 -3.34 2.79 -0.18
CA PHE A 137 -3.50 1.34 -0.03
C PHE A 137 -4.87 0.85 -0.55
N CYS A 138 -5.94 1.59 -0.32
CA CYS A 138 -7.24 1.24 -0.91
C CYS A 138 -7.21 1.38 -2.44
N ALA A 139 -6.67 2.49 -2.94
CA ALA A 139 -6.61 2.77 -4.37
C ALA A 139 -5.78 1.74 -5.14
N ILE A 140 -4.66 1.26 -4.59
CA ILE A 140 -3.81 0.25 -5.26
C ILE A 140 -4.49 -1.13 -5.37
N HIS A 141 -5.49 -1.43 -4.54
CA HIS A 141 -6.24 -2.70 -4.56
C HIS A 141 -7.63 -2.58 -5.19
N SER A 142 -7.96 -1.44 -5.83
CA SER A 142 -9.28 -1.24 -6.44
C SER A 142 -9.44 -1.86 -7.84
N ASP A 143 -8.62 -2.86 -8.17
CA ASP A 143 -8.77 -3.69 -9.35
C ASP A 143 -8.64 -5.17 -9.03
N ASN A 144 -9.29 -6.01 -9.84
CA ASN A 144 -9.44 -7.44 -9.57
C ASN A 144 -8.10 -8.19 -9.58
N VAL A 145 -7.15 -7.75 -10.41
CA VAL A 145 -5.83 -8.41 -10.55
C VAL A 145 -5.01 -8.13 -9.30
N SER A 146 -4.84 -6.88 -8.92
CA SER A 146 -3.95 -6.48 -7.82
C SER A 146 -4.49 -6.92 -6.47
N LEU A 147 -5.81 -6.92 -6.31
CA LEU A 147 -6.47 -7.46 -5.12
C LEU A 147 -6.19 -8.96 -4.89
N ARG A 148 -6.24 -9.79 -5.95
CA ARG A 148 -6.12 -11.25 -5.82
C ARG A 148 -4.70 -11.77 -6.02
N GLN A 149 -3.94 -11.09 -6.86
CA GLN A 149 -2.60 -11.49 -7.26
C GLN A 149 -1.52 -10.70 -6.53
N GLY A 150 -1.87 -9.63 -5.80
CA GLY A 150 -0.93 -8.77 -5.09
C GLY A 150 -0.37 -7.66 -5.98
N VAL A 151 0.68 -6.99 -5.49
CA VAL A 151 1.27 -5.81 -6.15
C VAL A 151 2.78 -5.93 -6.28
N THR A 152 3.37 -5.16 -7.18
CA THR A 152 4.83 -4.96 -7.23
C THR A 152 5.19 -3.70 -6.46
N PHE A 153 6.07 -3.82 -5.47
CA PHE A 153 6.57 -2.70 -4.69
C PHE A 153 7.86 -2.17 -5.29
N VAL A 154 7.94 -0.85 -5.42
CA VAL A 154 9.19 -0.16 -5.73
C VAL A 154 9.43 0.89 -4.66
N ILE A 155 10.60 0.81 -4.01
CA ILE A 155 11.02 1.76 -2.99
C ILE A 155 12.24 2.50 -3.52
N ASP A 156 12.06 3.76 -3.87
CA ASP A 156 13.15 4.64 -4.26
C ASP A 156 13.77 5.32 -3.04
N VAL A 157 14.99 4.88 -2.67
CA VAL A 157 15.75 5.44 -1.54
C VAL A 157 16.90 6.36 -1.99
N SER A 158 16.92 6.78 -3.27
CA SER A 158 17.98 7.62 -3.85
C SER A 158 18.20 8.95 -3.14
N SER A 159 17.16 9.46 -2.49
CA SER A 159 17.09 10.84 -2.01
C SER A 159 16.95 10.95 -0.48
N ASN A 160 16.76 9.84 0.22
CA ASN A 160 16.55 9.87 1.67
C ASN A 160 17.88 9.80 2.42
N ASN A 161 18.35 10.93 2.94
CA ASN A 161 19.56 11.02 3.75
C ASN A 161 19.31 11.59 5.16
N SER A 162 18.15 12.19 5.44
CA SER A 162 17.82 12.78 6.73
C SER A 162 17.02 11.84 7.61
N LYS A 163 17.43 11.71 8.88
CA LYS A 163 16.68 10.99 9.92
C LYS A 163 15.80 11.98 10.68
N VAL A 164 14.57 11.58 10.94
CA VAL A 164 13.58 12.30 11.76
C VAL A 164 13.43 11.65 13.14
N GLY A 165 13.79 10.36 13.27
CA GLY A 165 13.75 9.63 14.55
C GLY A 165 12.46 8.84 14.80
N ASN A 166 11.49 8.90 13.88
CA ASN A 166 10.24 8.16 13.93
C ASN A 166 10.19 6.97 12.94
N GLU A 167 11.31 6.62 12.29
CA GLU A 167 11.35 5.67 11.19
C GLU A 167 10.86 4.29 11.62
N LYS A 168 11.25 3.84 12.83
CA LYS A 168 10.81 2.55 13.38
C LYS A 168 9.29 2.48 13.53
N LYS A 169 8.68 3.56 14.02
CA LYS A 169 7.24 3.67 14.22
C LYS A 169 6.52 3.63 12.86
N MET A 170 6.93 4.48 11.93
CA MET A 170 6.37 4.53 10.57
C MET A 170 6.54 3.19 9.83
N GLN A 171 7.72 2.58 9.91
CA GLN A 171 8.00 1.28 9.30
C GLN A 171 7.08 0.18 9.83
N LYS A 172 6.87 0.14 11.16
CA LYS A 172 5.94 -0.81 11.78
C LYS A 172 4.52 -0.65 11.24
N THR A 173 4.05 0.60 11.09
CA THR A 173 2.75 0.88 10.47
C THR A 173 2.68 0.40 9.03
N TRP A 174 3.68 0.71 8.20
CA TRP A 174 3.72 0.26 6.81
C TRP A 174 3.76 -1.27 6.67
N GLN A 175 4.47 -1.96 7.57
CA GLN A 175 4.51 -3.42 7.62
C GLN A 175 3.21 -4.04 8.14
N SER A 176 2.38 -3.29 8.86
CA SER A 176 1.09 -3.76 9.37
C SER A 176 -0.01 -3.77 8.30
N TYR A 177 0.18 -3.07 7.18
CA TYR A 177 -0.79 -3.12 6.09
C TYR A 177 -0.92 -4.56 5.57
N PRO A 178 -2.15 -5.02 5.29
CA PRO A 178 -2.41 -6.36 4.80
C PRO A 178 -2.04 -6.48 3.32
N LEU A 179 -0.75 -6.33 3.02
CA LEU A 179 -0.19 -6.31 1.69
C LEU A 179 0.18 -7.72 1.23
N ARG A 180 0.13 -7.91 -0.10
CA ARG A 180 0.63 -9.11 -0.77
C ARG A 180 1.69 -8.70 -1.80
N PRO A 181 2.87 -8.21 -1.36
CA PRO A 181 3.93 -7.85 -2.30
C PRO A 181 4.38 -9.11 -3.04
N GLN A 182 4.39 -9.11 -4.36
CA GLN A 182 4.92 -10.22 -5.15
C GLN A 182 6.40 -10.02 -5.47
N ARG A 183 6.80 -8.75 -5.58
CA ARG A 183 8.18 -8.30 -5.75
C ARG A 183 8.38 -7.01 -4.96
N ILE A 184 9.55 -6.83 -4.36
CA ILE A 184 9.94 -5.64 -3.62
C ILE A 184 11.28 -5.18 -4.18
N LEU A 185 11.24 -4.18 -5.05
CA LEU A 185 12.42 -3.61 -5.70
C LEU A 185 12.88 -2.40 -4.89
N ILE A 186 14.10 -2.44 -4.36
CA ILE A 186 14.72 -1.32 -3.66
C ILE A 186 15.76 -0.70 -4.59
N MET A 187 15.51 0.53 -5.04
CA MET A 187 16.40 1.25 -5.95
C MET A 187 17.03 2.48 -5.28
N GLY A 188 18.16 2.95 -5.81
CA GLY A 188 18.86 4.13 -5.27
C GLY A 188 19.63 3.88 -3.96
N ALA A 189 19.70 2.65 -3.47
CA ALA A 189 20.51 2.30 -2.30
C ALA A 189 22.00 2.24 -2.69
N SER A 190 22.82 3.10 -2.06
CA SER A 190 24.29 3.02 -2.15
C SER A 190 24.81 1.69 -1.60
N TYR A 191 26.03 1.28 -1.98
CA TYR A 191 26.62 0.00 -1.52
C TYR A 191 26.54 -0.17 0.01
N LEU A 192 26.88 0.88 0.76
CA LEU A 192 26.80 0.87 2.22
C LEU A 192 25.36 0.73 2.74
N LYS A 193 24.38 1.43 2.10
CA LYS A 193 22.95 1.27 2.43
C LYS A 193 22.47 -0.15 2.14
N ARG A 194 22.95 -0.78 1.05
CA ARG A 194 22.61 -2.17 0.72
C ARG A 194 23.13 -3.14 1.76
N LEU A 195 24.37 -2.99 2.20
CA LEU A 195 24.94 -3.83 3.27
C LEU A 195 24.12 -3.72 4.56
N PHE A 196 23.73 -2.50 4.95
CA PHE A 196 22.91 -2.29 6.14
C PHE A 196 21.52 -2.92 6.00
N ILE A 197 20.82 -2.67 4.89
CA ILE A 197 19.48 -3.22 4.67
C ILE A 197 19.54 -4.76 4.56
N ASN A 198 20.54 -5.32 3.89
CA ASN A 198 20.77 -6.77 3.86
C ASN A 198 20.98 -7.32 5.27
N GLY A 199 21.79 -6.66 6.10
CA GLY A 199 21.97 -7.06 7.50
C GLY A 199 20.67 -7.06 8.29
N VAL A 200 19.82 -6.03 8.12
CA VAL A 200 18.50 -5.95 8.76
C VAL A 200 17.54 -7.02 8.23
N VAL A 201 17.54 -7.28 6.92
CA VAL A 201 16.72 -8.31 6.27
C VAL A 201 17.14 -9.71 6.73
N SER A 202 18.44 -9.99 6.83
CA SER A 202 18.98 -11.25 7.36
C SER A 202 18.69 -11.42 8.85
N PHE A 203 18.68 -10.35 9.64
CA PHE A 203 18.27 -10.44 11.04
C PHE A 203 16.74 -10.66 11.16
N ALA A 204 15.95 -10.00 10.30
CA ALA A 204 14.50 -10.18 10.22
C ALA A 204 14.09 -11.55 9.66
N SER A 205 14.95 -12.26 8.92
CA SER A 205 14.70 -13.62 8.41
C SER A 205 14.59 -14.66 9.50
N LEU A 206 15.28 -14.44 10.62
CA LEU A 206 15.19 -15.30 11.80
C LEU A 206 13.80 -15.24 12.46
N PHE A 207 13.01 -14.20 12.16
CA PHE A 207 11.72 -13.94 12.81
C PHE A 207 10.54 -13.73 11.83
N SER A 208 10.77 -13.79 10.51
CA SER A 208 9.74 -13.56 9.48
C SER A 208 9.64 -14.75 8.53
N LYS A 209 8.48 -14.89 7.86
CA LYS A 209 8.26 -15.95 6.87
C LYS A 209 9.21 -15.74 5.68
N ASN A 210 10.16 -16.66 5.47
CA ASN A 210 11.20 -16.67 4.39
C ASN A 210 10.71 -16.12 3.03
N LYS A 211 9.47 -16.43 2.67
CA LYS A 211 8.82 -16.03 1.40
C LYS A 211 8.80 -14.52 1.12
N VAL A 212 8.77 -13.65 2.14
CA VAL A 212 8.77 -12.19 1.90
C VAL A 212 10.18 -11.71 1.56
N LEU A 213 11.20 -12.29 2.18
CA LEU A 213 12.58 -11.86 2.00
C LEU A 213 13.14 -12.29 0.65
N GLU A 214 12.71 -13.45 0.15
CA GLU A 214 12.96 -13.90 -1.22
C GLU A 214 12.42 -12.93 -2.28
N ARG A 215 11.48 -12.05 -1.92
CA ARG A 215 10.89 -11.06 -2.83
C ARG A 215 11.62 -9.73 -2.81
N ILE A 216 12.53 -9.51 -1.85
CA ILE A 216 13.31 -8.27 -1.74
C ILE A 216 14.51 -8.35 -2.67
N ARG A 217 14.61 -7.40 -3.60
CA ARG A 217 15.72 -7.28 -4.54
C ARG A 217 16.22 -5.84 -4.57
N PHE A 218 17.53 -5.65 -4.41
CA PHE A 218 18.17 -4.39 -4.79
C PHE A 218 18.27 -4.34 -6.30
N ALA A 219 17.65 -3.33 -6.90
CA ALA A 219 17.52 -3.19 -8.34
C ALA A 219 18.22 -1.90 -8.80
N THR A 220 18.80 -1.93 -10.00
CA THR A 220 19.16 -0.69 -10.71
C THR A 220 17.91 -0.06 -11.34
N VAL A 221 18.05 1.14 -11.89
CA VAL A 221 16.95 1.76 -12.66
C VAL A 221 16.57 0.87 -13.85
N GLU A 222 17.56 0.33 -14.54
CA GLU A 222 17.38 -0.53 -15.72
C GLU A 222 16.63 -1.83 -15.35
N ASP A 223 16.94 -2.43 -14.20
CA ASP A 223 16.21 -3.59 -13.68
C ASP A 223 14.73 -3.28 -13.46
N VAL A 224 14.43 -2.14 -12.81
CA VAL A 224 13.05 -1.71 -12.53
C VAL A 224 12.30 -1.43 -13.84
N VAL A 225 12.93 -0.72 -14.79
CA VAL A 225 12.33 -0.41 -16.09
C VAL A 225 12.06 -1.67 -16.91
N LYS A 226 13.00 -2.63 -16.90
CA LYS A 226 12.82 -3.92 -17.58
C LYS A 226 11.64 -4.72 -17.00
N GLU A 227 11.44 -4.65 -15.70
CA GLU A 227 10.42 -5.41 -15.00
C GLU A 227 9.03 -4.78 -15.07
N CYS A 228 8.97 -3.45 -14.94
CA CYS A 228 7.72 -2.70 -14.92
C CYS A 228 7.27 -2.26 -16.32
N GLY A 229 8.17 -2.13 -17.28
CA GLY A 229 7.90 -1.46 -18.56
C GLY A 229 8.16 0.05 -18.44
N ARG A 230 8.72 0.64 -19.50
CA ARG A 230 9.21 2.02 -19.49
C ARG A 230 8.08 3.04 -19.29
N GLU A 231 6.92 2.74 -19.83
CA GLU A 231 5.69 3.52 -19.78
C GLU A 231 4.94 3.42 -18.43
N ASN A 232 5.28 2.43 -17.60
CA ASN A 232 4.58 2.17 -16.33
C ASN A 232 5.35 2.68 -15.10
N VAL A 233 6.60 3.12 -15.25
CA VAL A 233 7.38 3.74 -14.17
C VAL A 233 7.19 5.26 -14.15
N PRO A 234 7.55 5.96 -13.06
CA PRO A 234 7.42 7.42 -12.98
C PRO A 234 8.24 8.16 -14.05
N GLU A 235 7.73 9.30 -14.51
CA GLU A 235 8.35 10.10 -15.57
C GLU A 235 9.82 10.46 -15.29
N TYR A 236 10.16 10.78 -14.03
CA TYR A 236 11.52 11.16 -13.63
C TYR A 236 12.54 10.02 -13.74
N ILE A 237 12.09 8.76 -13.80
CA ILE A 237 12.96 7.59 -13.97
C ILE A 237 13.40 7.46 -15.42
N CYS A 238 12.48 7.70 -16.36
CA CYS A 238 12.69 7.44 -17.79
C CYS A 238 12.83 8.71 -18.65
N LYS A 239 13.03 9.89 -18.03
CA LYS A 239 13.20 11.19 -18.70
C LYS A 239 12.09 11.48 -19.72
N GLY A 240 10.82 11.45 -19.30
CA GLY A 240 9.69 11.90 -20.12
C GLY A 240 8.85 10.81 -20.80
N VAL A 241 9.15 9.52 -20.59
CA VAL A 241 8.38 8.39 -21.18
C VAL A 241 7.56 7.63 -20.15
N GLY A 242 7.74 7.95 -18.86
CA GLY A 242 7.05 7.27 -17.76
C GLY A 242 5.64 7.79 -17.52
N LYS A 243 4.85 7.03 -16.76
CA LYS A 243 3.56 7.49 -16.26
C LYS A 243 3.76 8.65 -15.28
N GLY A 244 3.00 9.71 -15.50
CA GLY A 244 2.79 10.79 -14.56
C GLY A 244 1.30 10.86 -14.22
N GLY A 245 0.97 11.60 -13.17
CA GLY A 245 -0.40 11.84 -12.77
C GLY A 245 -0.45 12.47 -11.40
N ASP A 246 -1.52 13.19 -11.12
CA ASP A 246 -1.80 13.70 -9.78
C ASP A 246 -2.18 12.51 -8.86
N PRO A 247 -1.35 12.19 -7.85
CA PRO A 247 -1.66 11.14 -6.87
C PRO A 247 -3.02 11.34 -6.20
N SER A 248 -3.43 12.60 -6.00
CA SER A 248 -4.67 12.98 -5.32
C SER A 248 -5.88 12.62 -6.17
N ALA A 249 -5.90 13.09 -7.43
CA ALA A 249 -6.94 12.71 -8.39
C ALA A 249 -7.00 11.20 -8.61
N TRP A 250 -5.84 10.53 -8.71
CA TRP A 250 -5.76 9.08 -8.90
C TRP A 250 -6.36 8.31 -7.73
N VAL A 251 -6.04 8.71 -6.49
CA VAL A 251 -6.62 8.11 -5.29
C VAL A 251 -8.13 8.32 -5.24
N LYS A 252 -8.62 9.56 -5.42
CA LYS A 252 -10.07 9.85 -5.40
C LYS A 252 -10.83 8.99 -6.41
N MET A 253 -10.36 8.98 -7.67
CA MET A 253 -10.98 8.19 -8.75
C MET A 253 -11.05 6.69 -8.41
N ARG A 254 -10.02 6.16 -7.74
CA ARG A 254 -9.90 4.72 -7.51
C ARG A 254 -10.49 4.25 -6.19
N PHE A 255 -10.59 5.13 -5.21
CA PHE A 255 -11.12 4.81 -3.90
C PHE A 255 -12.57 4.32 -4.00
N ASP A 256 -13.37 4.94 -4.87
CA ASP A 256 -14.77 4.60 -5.11
C ASP A 256 -14.97 3.29 -5.91
N ASN A 257 -13.93 2.81 -6.59
CA ASN A 257 -14.01 1.59 -7.42
C ASN A 257 -13.96 0.28 -6.61
N PHE A 258 -13.67 0.35 -5.30
CA PHE A 258 -13.71 -0.81 -4.43
C PHE A 258 -15.09 -0.88 -3.75
N PRO A 259 -15.89 -1.93 -4.01
CA PRO A 259 -17.24 -2.05 -3.44
C PRO A 259 -17.15 -2.14 -1.92
N GLU A 260 -18.07 -1.51 -1.21
CA GLU A 260 -18.21 -1.72 0.22
C GLU A 260 -19.14 -2.92 0.44
N PRO A 261 -18.60 -4.11 0.77
CA PRO A 261 -19.46 -5.27 0.98
C PRO A 261 -20.34 -5.05 2.20
N LYS A 262 -21.60 -5.47 2.10
CA LYS A 262 -22.51 -5.55 3.25
C LYS A 262 -22.13 -6.78 4.07
N LEU A 263 -21.37 -6.57 5.14
CA LEU A 263 -20.87 -7.65 6.02
C LEU A 263 -21.67 -7.78 7.32
N TRP A 264 -22.55 -6.83 7.60
CA TRP A 264 -23.48 -6.79 8.73
C TRP A 264 -24.69 -5.94 8.38
#